data_AF-A0AAU3G3X7-F1
#
_entry.id   AF-A0AAU3G3X7-F1
#
_cell.length_a   1.000
_cell.length_b   1.000
_cell.length_c   1.000
_cell.angle_alpha   90.00
_cell.angle_beta   90.00
_cell.angle_gamma   90.00
#
_symmetry.space_group_name_H-M   'P 1'
#
loop_
_entity.id
_entity.type
_entity.pdbx_description
1 polymer ?
#
loop_
_entity_poly.entity_id
_entity_poly.type
_entity_poly.pdbx_seq_one_letter_code
_entity_poly.pdbx_strand_id
1 'polypeptide(L)'
;MHTLQRPRPSWPARLIIMLAAITSLIGGVGITPADASVINSCTISRCSDARSAKANWAAKGYPTTAGWYTWPDGRYNYTGGRFQNREGQLPSGATYYEYDVYSRAQGAARDAYRIVVNRSSGVVWFSPNHYTDFYKL
;
A
#
# COMPACT_ATOMS: atom_id res chain seq x y z
N MET A 1 15.59 23.78 74.80
CA MET A 1 17.05 23.85 75.03
C MET A 1 17.72 24.16 73.70
N HIS A 2 17.93 25.45 73.41
CA HIS A 2 19.26 26.12 73.39
C HIS A 2 20.19 25.55 72.30
N THR A 3 20.08 26.09 71.08
CA THR A 3 21.04 27.02 70.44
C THR A 3 22.42 26.44 70.14
N LEU A 4 22.76 26.35 68.85
CA LEU A 4 24.02 26.89 68.33
C LEU A 4 23.80 27.51 66.93
N GLN A 5 24.19 28.78 66.81
CA GLN A 5 24.26 29.58 65.60
C GLN A 5 25.74 29.78 65.20
N ARG A 6 25.94 30.01 63.88
CA ARG A 6 27.07 30.68 63.17
C ARG A 6 28.31 29.85 62.78
N PRO A 7 29.11 30.29 61.76
CA PRO A 7 28.94 31.43 60.84
C PRO A 7 29.02 31.09 59.33
N ARG A 8 28.50 32.00 58.50
CA ARG A 8 28.77 32.07 57.05
C ARG A 8 30.17 32.62 56.78
N PRO A 9 30.80 32.24 55.67
CA PRO A 9 31.55 33.16 54.83
C PRO A 9 30.79 33.42 53.52
N SER A 10 30.66 34.70 53.24
CA SER A 10 30.33 35.28 51.95
C SER A 10 31.39 34.92 50.90
N TRP A 11 30.99 34.83 49.64
CA TRP A 11 31.55 35.68 48.58
C TRP A 11 30.76 35.53 47.27
N PRO A 12 30.75 36.57 46.43
CA PRO A 12 29.63 36.89 45.55
C PRO A 12 29.85 36.38 44.11
N ALA A 13 28.72 36.36 43.37
CA ALA A 13 28.66 36.37 41.92
C ALA A 13 29.21 35.09 41.25
N ARG A 14 28.51 34.48 40.30
CA ARG A 14 28.02 35.13 39.08
C ARG A 14 26.80 34.39 38.56
N LEU A 15 25.79 35.19 38.25
CA LEU A 15 24.71 34.89 37.32
C LEU A 15 25.29 34.25 36.05
N ILE A 16 24.87 33.03 35.71
CA ILE A 16 24.76 32.62 34.31
C ILE A 16 23.40 31.95 34.16
N ILE A 17 22.39 32.77 33.84
CA ILE A 17 21.14 32.28 33.30
C ILE A 17 21.45 31.87 31.86
N MET A 18 21.75 30.59 31.63
CA MET A 18 21.75 30.02 30.29
C MET A 18 20.30 29.84 29.87
N LEU A 19 19.70 30.86 29.25
CA LEU A 19 18.45 30.71 28.52
C LEU A 19 18.77 29.98 27.20
N ALA A 20 18.85 28.65 27.26
CA ALA A 20 18.83 27.84 26.04
C ALA A 20 17.39 27.85 25.51
N ALA A 21 17.11 28.75 24.57
CA ALA A 21 15.88 28.71 23.79
C ALA A 21 15.94 27.47 22.89
N ILE A 22 15.40 26.34 23.38
CA ILE A 22 15.14 25.16 22.57
C ILE A 22 13.93 25.48 21.69
N THR A 23 14.16 26.05 20.52
CA THR A 23 13.15 26.07 19.47
C THR A 23 13.03 24.66 18.93
N SER A 24 12.07 23.89 19.47
CA SER A 24 11.63 22.64 18.86
C SER A 24 11.05 22.93 17.49
N LEU A 25 11.87 22.75 16.45
CA LEU A 25 11.41 22.59 15.08
C LEU A 25 10.63 21.28 15.02
N ILE A 26 9.33 21.33 15.33
CA ILE A 26 8.39 20.32 14.88
C ILE A 26 8.24 20.57 13.38
N GLY A 27 9.21 20.09 12.61
CA GLY A 27 9.04 19.88 11.18
C GLY A 27 7.96 18.83 11.05
N GLY A 28 6.72 19.26 10.81
CA GLY A 28 5.66 18.38 10.37
C GLY A 28 6.09 17.76 9.06
N VAL A 29 6.72 16.59 9.13
CA VAL A 29 6.84 15.72 7.97
C VAL A 29 5.40 15.32 7.68
N GLY A 30 4.80 16.04 6.74
CA GLY A 30 3.55 15.62 6.13
C GLY A 30 3.84 14.27 5.50
N ILE A 31 3.55 13.19 6.21
CA ILE A 31 3.35 11.90 5.60
C ILE A 31 2.08 12.05 4.75
N THR A 32 2.21 12.61 3.56
CA THR A 32 1.18 12.44 2.54
C THR A 32 1.05 10.93 2.39
N PRO A 33 -0.13 10.34 2.65
CA PRO A 33 -0.33 8.95 2.28
C PRO A 33 0.08 8.82 0.81
N ALA A 34 0.79 7.76 0.47
CA ALA A 34 1.03 7.45 -0.93
C ALA A 34 -0.35 7.14 -1.54
N ASP A 35 -1.02 8.17 -2.06
CA ASP A 35 -2.21 8.00 -2.88
C ASP A 35 -1.82 7.08 -4.03
N ALA A 36 -2.55 5.99 -4.24
CA ALA A 36 -2.29 5.23 -5.46
C ALA A 36 -2.61 6.12 -6.64
N SER A 37 -1.69 6.16 -7.59
CA SER A 37 -1.99 6.79 -8.86
C SER A 37 -2.95 5.88 -9.63
N VAL A 38 -4.18 6.35 -9.84
CA VAL A 38 -5.06 5.76 -10.85
C VAL A 38 -4.77 6.42 -12.18
N ILE A 39 -4.13 5.66 -13.06
CA ILE A 39 -3.71 6.10 -14.37
C ILE A 39 -4.67 5.52 -15.40
N ASN A 40 -5.25 6.37 -16.23
CA ASN A 40 -6.33 6.00 -17.15
C ASN A 40 -5.87 5.19 -18.37
N SER A 41 -4.59 4.85 -18.47
CA SER A 41 -4.01 3.99 -19.50
C SER A 41 -2.88 3.14 -18.93
N CYS A 42 -2.64 1.99 -19.54
CA CYS A 42 -1.53 1.10 -19.19
C CYS A 42 -0.51 1.07 -20.33
N THR A 43 0.56 1.84 -20.16
CA THR A 43 1.70 1.94 -21.07
C THR A 43 3.02 1.51 -20.43
N ILE A 44 3.02 1.13 -19.15
CA ILE A 44 4.20 0.62 -18.45
C ILE A 44 4.60 -0.78 -18.92
N SER A 45 5.81 -1.20 -18.57
CA SER A 45 6.23 -2.59 -18.74
C SER A 45 5.21 -3.54 -18.10
N ARG A 46 5.00 -4.71 -18.72
CA ARG A 46 4.09 -5.79 -18.25
C ARG A 46 2.60 -5.52 -18.42
N CYS A 47 2.18 -4.38 -18.99
CA CYS A 47 0.78 -4.19 -19.39
C CYS A 47 0.31 -5.26 -20.41
N SER A 48 1.20 -5.74 -21.28
CA SER A 48 0.93 -6.88 -22.17
C SER A 48 0.53 -8.14 -21.39
N ASP A 49 1.28 -8.46 -20.34
CA ASP A 49 1.07 -9.65 -19.53
C ASP A 49 -0.23 -9.54 -18.74
N ALA A 50 -0.52 -8.35 -18.21
CA ALA A 50 -1.78 -8.04 -17.54
C ALA A 50 -2.99 -8.18 -18.49
N ARG A 51 -2.85 -7.79 -19.77
CA ARG A 51 -3.89 -8.01 -20.80
C ARG A 51 -4.07 -9.50 -21.13
N SER A 52 -2.98 -10.26 -21.22
CA SER A 52 -3.04 -11.72 -21.37
C SER A 52 -3.72 -12.38 -20.17
N ALA A 53 -3.39 -11.97 -18.95
CA ALA A 53 -4.04 -12.44 -17.74
C ALA A 53 -5.53 -12.10 -17.73
N LYS A 54 -5.91 -10.86 -18.09
CA LYS A 54 -7.30 -10.43 -18.28
C LYS A 54 -8.05 -11.39 -19.21
N ALA A 55 -7.48 -11.70 -20.39
CA ALA A 55 -8.11 -12.61 -21.34
C ALA A 55 -8.29 -14.02 -20.76
N ASN A 56 -7.26 -14.57 -20.12
CA ASN A 56 -7.31 -15.90 -19.51
C ASN A 56 -8.31 -15.99 -18.36
N TRP A 57 -8.39 -14.97 -17.50
CA TRP A 57 -9.36 -14.92 -16.42
C TRP A 57 -10.79 -14.70 -16.92
N ALA A 58 -10.96 -13.89 -17.99
CA ALA A 58 -12.24 -13.73 -18.66
C ALA A 58 -12.74 -15.06 -19.25
N ALA A 59 -11.86 -15.84 -19.88
CA ALA A 59 -12.19 -17.17 -20.40
C ALA A 59 -12.63 -18.17 -19.30
N LYS A 60 -12.26 -17.90 -18.04
CA LYS A 60 -12.67 -18.67 -16.85
C LYS A 60 -13.90 -18.08 -16.15
N GLY A 61 -14.49 -17.02 -16.68
CA GLY A 61 -15.68 -16.37 -16.13
C GLY A 61 -15.43 -15.47 -14.91
N TYR A 62 -14.18 -15.09 -14.64
CA TYR A 62 -13.79 -14.28 -13.47
C TYR A 62 -14.31 -14.88 -12.14
N PRO A 63 -13.75 -16.02 -11.71
CA PRO A 63 -14.17 -16.68 -10.47
C PRO A 63 -13.98 -15.78 -9.24
N THR A 64 -14.99 -15.76 -8.37
CA THR A 64 -15.08 -14.84 -7.23
C THR A 64 -14.59 -15.42 -5.91
N THR A 65 -14.47 -16.75 -5.83
CA THR A 65 -13.99 -17.46 -4.64
C THR A 65 -12.50 -17.67 -4.75
N ALA A 66 -11.77 -17.35 -3.69
CA ALA A 66 -10.33 -17.50 -3.66
C ALA A 66 -9.92 -18.96 -3.93
N GLY A 67 -8.95 -19.17 -4.83
CA GLY A 67 -8.63 -20.52 -5.28
C GLY A 67 -7.64 -20.60 -6.44
N TRP A 68 -7.11 -21.81 -6.62
CA TRP A 68 -6.18 -22.16 -7.70
C TRP A 68 -6.92 -22.63 -8.95
N TYR A 69 -6.43 -22.18 -10.11
CA TYR A 69 -6.96 -22.51 -11.43
C TYR A 69 -5.84 -22.97 -12.35
N THR A 70 -6.09 -24.00 -13.16
CA THR A 70 -5.16 -24.42 -14.22
C THR A 70 -4.97 -23.29 -15.23
N TRP A 71 -3.77 -23.17 -15.78
CA TRP A 71 -3.39 -22.11 -16.71
C TRP A 71 -2.95 -22.68 -18.06
N PRO A 72 -3.03 -21.91 -19.18
CA PRO A 72 -2.73 -22.45 -20.52
C PRO A 72 -1.32 -23.01 -20.71
N ASP A 73 -0.36 -22.58 -19.89
CA ASP A 73 1.03 -23.05 -19.90
C ASP A 73 1.24 -24.32 -19.05
N GLY A 74 0.16 -24.96 -18.59
CA GLY A 74 0.20 -26.14 -17.74
C GLY A 74 0.49 -25.85 -16.26
N ARG A 75 0.71 -24.59 -15.89
CA ARG A 75 0.91 -24.16 -14.50
C ARG A 75 -0.44 -23.78 -13.87
N TYR A 76 -0.40 -23.09 -12.72
CA TYR A 76 -1.58 -22.64 -12.01
C TYR A 76 -1.53 -21.14 -11.77
N ASN A 77 -2.70 -20.53 -11.67
CA ASN A 77 -2.87 -19.14 -11.28
C ASN A 77 -3.91 -19.02 -10.17
N TYR A 78 -3.94 -17.88 -9.46
CA TYR A 78 -4.76 -17.72 -8.27
C TYR A 78 -5.63 -16.45 -8.34
N THR A 79 -6.88 -16.57 -7.89
CA THR A 79 -7.74 -15.41 -7.60
C THR A 79 -7.77 -15.20 -6.10
N GLY A 80 -7.58 -13.96 -5.64
CA GLY A 80 -7.72 -13.61 -4.22
C GLY A 80 -9.16 -13.42 -3.78
N GLY A 81 -10.12 -13.48 -4.73
CA GLY A 81 -11.51 -13.18 -4.48
C GLY A 81 -11.75 -11.68 -4.38
N ARG A 82 -12.58 -11.26 -3.42
CA ARG A 82 -13.07 -9.87 -3.35
C ARG A 82 -11.96 -8.89 -2.95
N PHE A 83 -11.69 -7.92 -3.82
CA PHE A 83 -10.84 -6.77 -3.50
C PHE A 83 -11.70 -5.70 -2.83
N GLN A 84 -11.28 -5.24 -1.64
CA GLN A 84 -12.12 -4.38 -0.81
C GLN A 84 -11.99 -2.89 -1.13
N ASN A 85 -10.94 -2.48 -1.86
CA ASN A 85 -10.67 -1.06 -2.16
C ASN A 85 -10.75 -0.18 -0.89
N ARG A 86 -10.11 -0.63 0.21
CA ARG A 86 -10.23 0.02 1.53
C ARG A 86 -9.61 1.42 1.53
N GLU A 87 -8.56 1.56 0.74
CA GLU A 87 -7.81 2.78 0.51
C GLU A 87 -8.56 3.74 -0.43
N GLY A 88 -9.69 3.31 -1.02
CA GLY A 88 -10.54 4.17 -1.85
C GLY A 88 -9.94 4.61 -3.18
N GLN A 89 -8.90 3.91 -3.64
CA GLN A 89 -8.12 4.28 -4.82
C GLN A 89 -8.92 4.07 -6.11
N LEU A 90 -9.66 2.97 -6.23
CA LEU A 90 -10.58 2.73 -7.34
C LEU A 90 -11.94 3.42 -7.10
N PRO A 91 -12.75 3.67 -8.16
CA PRO A 91 -14.07 4.27 -8.01
C PRO A 91 -14.96 3.58 -6.95
N SER A 92 -15.67 4.37 -6.15
CA SER A 92 -16.61 3.86 -5.15
C SER A 92 -17.88 3.26 -5.78
N GLY A 93 -18.65 2.50 -5.00
CA GLY A 93 -19.97 1.98 -5.44
C GLY A 93 -19.88 0.77 -6.38
N ALA A 94 -18.71 0.13 -6.46
CA ALA A 94 -18.47 -1.04 -7.28
C ALA A 94 -18.01 -2.25 -6.43
N THR A 95 -18.20 -3.45 -6.98
CA THR A 95 -17.65 -4.69 -6.40
C THR A 95 -16.45 -5.14 -7.23
N TYR A 96 -15.31 -5.23 -6.58
CA TYR A 96 -14.04 -5.57 -7.22
C TYR A 96 -13.58 -6.98 -6.86
N TYR A 97 -12.91 -7.62 -7.80
CA TYR A 97 -12.24 -8.90 -7.59
C TYR A 97 -10.82 -8.84 -8.12
N GLU A 98 -9.90 -9.50 -7.43
CA GLU A 98 -8.48 -9.48 -7.76
C GLU A 98 -7.97 -10.83 -8.26
N TYR A 99 -7.11 -10.78 -9.28
CA TYR A 99 -6.57 -11.95 -9.94
C TYR A 99 -5.08 -11.78 -10.19
N ASP A 100 -4.34 -12.87 -10.06
CA ASP A 100 -2.91 -12.87 -10.30
C ASP A 100 -2.57 -12.81 -11.78
N VAL A 101 -1.46 -12.14 -12.10
CA VAL A 101 -1.02 -11.96 -13.49
C VAL A 101 -0.21 -13.16 -13.99
N TYR A 102 0.72 -13.65 -13.18
CA TYR A 102 1.65 -14.70 -13.58
C TYR A 102 1.32 -16.05 -12.97
N SER A 103 1.33 -17.08 -13.81
CA SER A 103 1.20 -18.46 -13.38
C SER A 103 2.43 -18.93 -12.59
N ARG A 104 2.25 -19.97 -11.79
CA ARG A 104 3.27 -20.56 -10.93
C ARG A 104 2.94 -22.00 -10.55
N ALA A 105 3.83 -22.64 -9.79
CA ALA A 105 3.53 -23.95 -9.23
C ALA A 105 2.33 -23.84 -8.27
N GLN A 106 1.46 -24.84 -8.24
CA GLN A 106 0.32 -24.83 -7.33
C GLN A 106 0.80 -24.77 -5.88
N GLY A 107 0.22 -23.89 -5.07
CA GLY A 107 0.63 -23.68 -3.67
C GLY A 107 1.82 -22.74 -3.49
N ALA A 108 2.46 -22.28 -4.57
CA ALA A 108 3.56 -21.31 -4.45
C ALA A 108 3.08 -19.94 -3.96
N ALA A 109 3.97 -19.19 -3.32
CA ALA A 109 3.70 -17.80 -2.92
C ALA A 109 3.28 -16.94 -4.11
N ARG A 110 2.35 -16.01 -3.88
CA ARG A 110 1.88 -15.06 -4.88
C ARG A 110 2.90 -13.93 -5.04
N ASP A 111 3.04 -13.41 -6.26
CA ASP A 111 3.86 -12.22 -6.54
C ASP A 111 3.11 -10.92 -6.19
N ALA A 112 3.60 -9.75 -6.60
CA ALA A 112 2.94 -8.46 -6.36
C ALA A 112 1.95 -8.02 -7.48
N TYR A 113 1.88 -8.74 -8.59
CA TYR A 113 1.21 -8.31 -9.81
C TYR A 113 -0.25 -8.77 -9.82
N ARG A 114 -1.17 -7.83 -9.98
CA ARG A 114 -2.61 -8.09 -9.91
C ARG A 114 -3.34 -7.41 -11.04
N ILE A 115 -4.38 -8.05 -11.57
CA ILE A 115 -5.48 -7.32 -12.18
C ILE A 115 -6.62 -7.22 -11.19
N VAL A 116 -7.28 -6.07 -11.13
CA VAL A 116 -8.48 -5.83 -10.35
C VAL A 116 -9.61 -5.52 -11.32
N VAL A 117 -10.70 -6.26 -11.20
CA VAL A 117 -11.81 -6.22 -12.16
C VAL A 117 -13.06 -5.73 -11.46
N ASN A 118 -13.66 -4.68 -11.99
CA ASN A 118 -15.05 -4.37 -11.71
C ASN A 118 -15.92 -5.28 -12.59
N ARG A 119 -16.53 -6.31 -11.99
CA ARG A 119 -17.29 -7.31 -12.78
C ARG A 119 -18.59 -6.76 -13.38
N SER A 120 -19.19 -5.71 -12.82
CA SER A 120 -20.44 -5.16 -13.37
C SER A 120 -20.19 -4.33 -14.63
N SER A 121 -19.08 -3.59 -14.69
CA SER A 121 -18.73 -2.76 -15.85
C SER A 121 -17.72 -3.41 -16.80
N GLY A 122 -17.04 -4.47 -16.35
CA GLY A 122 -15.94 -5.10 -17.10
C GLY A 122 -14.64 -4.29 -17.12
N VAL A 123 -14.58 -3.15 -16.43
CA VAL A 123 -13.35 -2.34 -16.35
C VAL A 123 -12.30 -3.09 -15.54
N VAL A 124 -11.06 -3.08 -16.03
CA VAL A 124 -9.93 -3.78 -15.42
C VAL A 124 -8.79 -2.79 -15.20
N TRP A 125 -8.17 -2.88 -14.03
CA TRP A 125 -6.94 -2.17 -13.69
C TRP A 125 -5.82 -3.17 -13.44
N PHE A 126 -4.61 -2.84 -13.86
CA PHE A 126 -3.39 -3.55 -13.51
C PHE A 126 -2.71 -2.83 -12.35
N SER A 127 -2.36 -3.58 -11.32
CA SER A 127 -1.49 -3.12 -10.25
C SER A 127 -0.16 -3.88 -10.29
N PRO A 128 0.97 -3.19 -10.57
CA PRO A 128 2.28 -3.83 -10.67
C PRO A 128 2.97 -4.02 -9.32
N ASN A 129 2.42 -3.47 -8.24
CA ASN A 129 3.10 -3.22 -6.98
C ASN A 129 2.17 -3.41 -5.79
N HIS A 130 1.41 -4.51 -5.80
CA HIS A 130 0.59 -4.94 -4.69
C HIS A 130 -0.39 -3.84 -4.20
N TYR A 131 -1.17 -3.31 -5.15
CA TYR A 131 -2.23 -2.31 -4.95
C TYR A 131 -1.75 -0.90 -4.62
N THR A 132 -0.46 -0.61 -4.80
CA THR A 132 0.06 0.76 -4.59
C THR A 132 -0.22 1.68 -5.78
N ASP A 133 -0.31 1.16 -7.01
CA ASP A 133 -0.71 1.91 -8.21
C ASP A 133 -1.69 1.12 -9.06
N PHE A 134 -2.50 1.81 -9.86
CA PHE A 134 -3.49 1.20 -10.76
C PHE A 134 -3.47 1.82 -12.15
N TYR A 135 -3.27 0.97 -13.16
CA TYR A 135 -3.26 1.36 -14.57
C TYR A 135 -4.46 0.73 -15.28
N LYS A 136 -5.37 1.54 -15.82
CA LYS A 136 -6.53 1.03 -16.56
C LYS A 136 -6.08 0.31 -17.85
N LEU A 137 -6.54 -0.93 -18.04
CA LEU A 137 -6.09 -1.84 -19.12
C LEU A 137 -6.80 -1.67 -20.46
#